data_AF-A0A6L8EU66-F1
#
_entry.id   AF-A0A6L8EU66-F1
#
_cell.length_a   1.000
_cell.length_b   1.000
_cell.length_c   1.000
_cell.angle_alpha   90.00
_cell.angle_beta   90.00
_cell.angle_gamma   90.00
#
_symmetry.space_group_name_H-M   'P 1'
#
loop_
_entity.id
_entity.type
_entity.pdbx_description
1 polymer ?
#
loop_
_entity_poly.entity_id
_entity_poly.type
_entity_poly.pdbx_seq_one_letter_code
_entity_poly.pdbx_strand_id
1 'polypeptide(L)'
;MKRFIVLQRKYNFALRRILMVAMLLVSLVLAGCGGQLGNIEPSVVDTAIADAEAAIAAARDIDAASLAPDAFQAATSNLAAAKTALTEKKGNDALRLAYQATADARLAHRHAINVNKNSKLNATILQKEAGVAELRQKLNTQEAEFARVKSEMQTARGAEDQLTQKIRDLEKKNRELNITREDYGKQVAELFETLDDMQTRGKRAETEIRNYGKEISALRRKIDIADKMVKEEGYQKRAAIAEAESLRKQIREQAEIYTQKLAEAGQQGVAAKHAEFLKQQAQASRAYVDSKPPLSPAKTGRTLLSTEQIAAGKVALSNWEAAWQSKNLNVHLAHYEHNIVVDKVVIYESKEDRSKIDRQQLESELRQMSEHTWRNVKTDTEVESESIISVQQMSRLVVPAADENATALYNIWIREVWMHQIGNDWKIHHEIWKIFENVPDF
;
A
#
# COMPACT_ATOMS: atom_id res chain seq x y z
N MET A 1 32.86 -22.57 16.92
CA MET A 1 34.02 -23.48 16.71
C MET A 1 35.31 -22.66 16.65
N LYS A 2 36.33 -23.06 17.44
CA LYS A 2 37.75 -22.61 17.46
C LYS A 2 37.98 -21.15 17.95
N ARG A 3 38.23 -20.96 19.26
CA ARG A 3 39.51 -21.05 20.03
C ARG A 3 40.31 -19.73 20.00
N PHE A 4 40.12 -18.89 21.01
CA PHE A 4 41.12 -17.91 21.45
C PHE A 4 41.90 -18.49 22.63
N ILE A 5 43.21 -18.61 22.43
CA ILE A 5 44.18 -19.02 23.44
C ILE A 5 44.51 -17.79 24.28
N VAL A 6 44.10 -17.82 25.55
CA VAL A 6 44.59 -16.91 26.59
C VAL A 6 45.88 -17.50 27.13
N LEU A 7 47.00 -16.82 26.91
CA LEU A 7 48.28 -17.13 27.54
C LEU A 7 48.59 -16.06 28.58
N GLN A 8 48.40 -16.44 29.84
CA GLN A 8 48.80 -15.70 31.03
C GLN A 8 50.31 -15.48 31.03
N ARG A 9 50.73 -14.22 31.25
CA ARG A 9 52.14 -13.88 31.52
C ARG A 9 52.27 -13.41 32.97
N LYS A 10 52.51 -14.37 33.87
CA LYS A 10 53.01 -14.13 35.23
C LYS A 10 54.50 -13.78 35.15
N TYR A 11 54.90 -12.60 35.60
CA TYR A 11 56.31 -12.27 35.87
C TYR A 11 56.47 -11.59 37.23
N ASN A 12 56.82 -12.42 38.20
CA ASN A 12 57.69 -12.23 39.36
C ASN A 12 58.04 -10.79 39.79
N PHE A 13 57.27 -10.27 40.75
CA PHE A 13 57.52 -9.04 41.51
C PHE A 13 58.27 -9.30 42.84
N ALA A 14 59.17 -10.30 42.91
CA ALA A 14 59.75 -10.73 44.19
C ALA A 14 61.28 -10.90 44.22
N LEU A 15 62.03 -10.40 43.22
CA LEU A 15 63.48 -10.66 43.16
C LEU A 15 64.34 -9.45 42.75
N ARG A 16 63.96 -8.23 43.14
CA ARG A 16 64.78 -7.02 42.89
C ARG A 16 65.03 -6.11 44.10
N ARG A 17 64.61 -6.54 45.29
CA ARG A 17 64.79 -5.79 46.56
C ARG A 17 65.88 -6.32 47.50
N ILE A 18 66.67 -7.31 47.07
CA ILE A 18 67.72 -7.94 47.91
C ILE A 18 69.15 -7.58 47.45
N LEU A 19 69.33 -6.71 46.45
CA LEU A 19 70.66 -6.36 45.91
C LEU A 19 71.04 -4.87 46.00
N MET A 20 70.30 -4.07 46.77
CA MET A 20 70.53 -2.62 46.95
C MET A 20 70.55 -2.21 48.44
N VAL A 21 71.03 -3.09 49.33
CA VAL A 21 71.27 -2.78 50.76
C VAL A 21 72.69 -3.22 51.22
N ALA A 22 73.51 -3.80 50.34
CA ALA A 22 74.86 -4.27 50.65
C ALA A 22 75.98 -3.40 50.05
N MET A 23 75.83 -2.07 50.09
CA MET A 23 76.93 -1.15 49.74
C MET A 23 76.86 0.16 50.56
N LEU A 24 76.63 0.00 51.86
CA LEU A 24 76.73 1.06 52.87
C LEU A 24 77.41 0.42 54.09
N LEU A 25 78.53 1.01 54.52
CA LEU A 25 79.42 0.63 55.62
C LEU A 25 80.61 -0.28 55.25
N VAL A 26 81.68 0.32 54.73
CA VAL A 26 83.02 0.13 55.30
C VAL A 26 83.71 1.51 55.38
N SER A 27 84.14 1.78 56.60
CA SER A 27 84.82 2.94 57.15
C SER A 27 86.19 3.26 56.53
N LEU A 28 86.45 4.55 56.30
CA LEU A 28 87.77 5.14 56.52
C LEU A 28 87.59 6.55 57.11
N VAL A 29 87.74 6.64 58.43
CA VAL A 29 88.13 7.87 59.12
C VAL A 29 89.52 7.58 59.67
N LEU A 30 90.54 8.24 59.12
CA LEU A 30 91.74 8.61 59.86
C LEU A 30 92.37 9.84 59.20
N ALA A 31 92.40 10.89 60.01
CA ALA A 31 93.37 11.98 60.06
C ALA A 31 93.49 12.88 58.82
N GLY A 32 93.22 14.16 59.08
CA GLY A 32 93.54 15.23 58.16
C GLY A 32 95.04 15.33 57.90
N CYS A 33 95.35 15.64 56.65
CA CYS A 33 96.44 16.53 56.29
C CYS A 33 95.79 17.61 55.43
N GLY A 34 95.71 18.82 55.99
CA GLY A 34 95.64 20.02 55.18
C GLY A 34 96.87 20.02 54.28
N GLY A 35 96.64 19.69 53.02
CA GLY A 35 97.63 19.71 51.95
C GLY A 35 97.06 20.55 50.83
N GLN A 36 97.23 21.86 50.96
CA GLN A 36 97.19 22.77 49.83
C GLN A 36 98.27 22.31 48.85
N LEU A 37 97.91 21.50 47.85
CA LEU A 37 98.81 21.08 46.77
C LEU A 37 97.98 20.66 45.56
N GLY A 38 98.21 21.39 44.47
CA GLY A 38 97.65 21.13 43.16
C GLY A 38 97.57 22.42 42.36
N ASN A 39 98.72 22.97 41.97
CA ASN A 39 98.80 23.92 40.87
C ASN A 39 98.31 23.19 39.60
N ILE A 40 96.99 23.10 39.42
CA ILE A 40 96.42 22.92 38.09
C ILE A 40 96.71 24.23 37.39
N GLU A 41 97.44 24.17 36.28
CA GLU A 41 97.65 25.37 35.47
C GLU A 41 96.29 25.97 35.11
N PRO A 42 96.08 27.29 35.30
CA PRO A 42 94.86 27.97 34.89
C PRO A 42 94.43 27.62 33.45
N SER A 43 95.41 27.36 32.56
CA SER A 43 95.23 26.89 31.19
C SER A 43 94.32 25.66 31.05
N VAL A 44 94.38 24.70 31.97
CA VAL A 44 93.58 23.46 31.93
C VAL A 44 92.14 23.72 32.37
N VAL A 45 91.95 24.59 33.35
CA VAL A 45 90.62 24.98 33.83
C VAL A 45 89.92 25.87 32.80
N ASP A 46 90.64 26.80 32.18
CA ASP A 46 90.14 27.66 31.11
C ASP A 46 89.68 26.84 29.90
N THR A 47 90.43 25.79 29.54
CA THR A 47 90.03 24.86 28.46
C THR A 47 88.74 24.12 28.82
N ALA A 48 88.61 23.62 30.05
CA ALA A 48 87.39 22.92 30.49
C ALA A 48 86.17 23.84 30.58
N ILE A 49 86.35 25.11 30.96
CA ILE A 49 85.29 26.14 30.94
C ILE A 49 84.89 26.45 29.50
N ALA A 50 85.85 26.60 28.58
CA ALA A 50 85.57 26.82 27.16
C ALA A 50 84.82 25.62 26.53
N ASP A 51 85.18 24.39 26.87
CA ASP A 51 84.46 23.18 26.45
C ASP A 51 83.03 23.15 27.00
N ALA A 52 82.83 23.55 28.26
CA ALA A 52 81.51 23.66 28.87
C ALA A 52 80.66 24.75 28.20
N GLU A 53 81.24 25.91 27.87
CA GLU A 53 80.58 26.98 27.11
C GLU A 53 80.17 26.52 25.71
N ALA A 54 81.07 25.84 24.99
CA ALA A 54 80.78 25.28 23.68
C ALA A 54 79.67 24.22 23.73
N ALA A 55 79.68 23.35 24.76
CA ALA A 55 78.64 22.36 24.96
C ALA A 55 77.28 23.00 25.29
N ILE A 56 77.25 24.06 26.11
CA ILE A 56 76.03 24.81 26.42
C ILE A 56 75.52 25.56 25.20
N ALA A 57 76.39 26.14 24.37
CA ALA A 57 76.01 26.76 23.10
C ALA A 57 75.38 25.74 22.15
N ALA A 58 76.01 24.58 21.95
CA ALA A 58 75.46 23.49 21.14
C ALA A 58 74.12 22.95 21.67
N ALA A 59 73.92 22.92 23.00
CA ALA A 59 72.63 22.59 23.60
C ALA A 59 71.59 23.71 23.35
N ARG A 60 71.98 24.97 23.42
CA ARG A 60 71.11 26.13 23.17
C ARG A 60 70.65 26.21 21.71
N ASP A 61 71.51 25.91 20.75
CA ASP A 61 71.18 25.96 19.31
C ASP A 61 70.04 25.02 18.89
N ILE A 62 69.78 23.99 19.70
CA ILE A 62 68.66 23.06 19.50
C ILE A 62 67.53 23.26 20.52
N ASP A 63 67.48 24.44 21.14
CA ASP A 63 66.46 24.85 22.10
C ASP A 63 66.35 23.94 23.34
N ALA A 64 67.50 23.46 23.86
CA ALA A 64 67.52 22.64 25.07
C ALA A 64 66.99 23.37 26.32
N ALA A 65 66.98 24.69 26.32
CA ALA A 65 66.36 25.49 27.38
C ALA A 65 64.85 25.20 27.52
N SER A 66 64.16 24.95 26.40
CA SER A 66 62.73 24.62 26.35
C SER A 66 62.48 23.10 26.42
N LEU A 67 63.30 22.32 25.70
CA LEU A 67 63.09 20.88 25.50
C LEU A 67 63.75 19.98 26.57
N ALA A 68 64.68 20.52 27.34
CA ALA A 68 65.40 19.81 28.41
C ALA A 68 65.79 20.78 29.55
N PRO A 69 64.81 21.48 30.15
CA PRO A 69 65.05 22.63 31.03
C PRO A 69 65.92 22.29 32.23
N ASP A 70 65.67 21.15 32.89
CA ASP A 70 66.37 20.75 34.11
C ASP A 70 67.87 20.51 33.88
N ALA A 71 68.22 19.76 32.82
CA ALA A 71 69.61 19.48 32.47
C ALA A 71 70.32 20.72 31.92
N PHE A 72 69.62 21.58 31.18
CA PHE A 72 70.17 22.83 30.68
C PHE A 72 70.42 23.84 31.81
N GLN A 73 69.54 23.89 32.81
CA GLN A 73 69.71 24.70 34.01
C GLN A 73 70.85 24.19 34.89
N ALA A 74 70.97 22.87 35.06
CA ALA A 74 72.11 22.26 35.77
C ALA A 74 73.44 22.62 35.10
N ALA A 75 73.50 22.54 33.75
CA ALA A 75 74.70 22.91 33.00
C ALA A 75 75.09 24.38 33.17
N THR A 76 74.14 25.30 33.06
CA THR A 76 74.39 26.74 33.21
C THR A 76 74.75 27.13 34.65
N SER A 77 74.13 26.50 35.64
CA SER A 77 74.44 26.67 37.06
C SER A 77 75.84 26.15 37.40
N ASN A 78 76.21 24.95 36.92
CA ASN A 78 77.54 24.37 37.12
C ASN A 78 78.63 25.18 36.41
N LEU A 79 78.37 25.75 35.23
CA LEU A 79 79.30 26.65 34.55
C LEU A 79 79.51 27.94 35.35
N ALA A 80 78.43 28.54 35.87
CA ALA A 80 78.53 29.73 36.71
C ALA A 80 79.35 29.45 37.98
N ALA A 81 79.10 28.32 38.65
CA ALA A 81 79.85 27.89 39.82
C ALA A 81 81.33 27.58 39.50
N ALA A 82 81.62 27.01 38.33
CA ALA A 82 82.99 26.76 37.87
C ALA A 82 83.78 28.05 37.67
N LYS A 83 83.16 29.07 37.06
CA LYS A 83 83.75 30.41 36.88
C LYS A 83 84.02 31.09 38.23
N THR A 84 83.06 31.02 39.16
CA THR A 84 83.27 31.53 40.52
C THR A 84 84.42 30.81 41.22
N ALA A 85 84.48 29.47 41.17
CA ALA A 85 85.56 28.69 41.78
C ALA A 85 86.95 29.01 41.17
N LEU A 86 87.03 29.32 39.87
CA LEU A 86 88.25 29.79 39.21
C LEU A 86 88.70 31.14 39.77
N THR A 87 87.79 32.10 39.95
CA THR A 87 88.11 33.41 40.55
C THR A 87 88.58 33.30 42.00
N GLU A 88 88.07 32.32 42.75
CA GLU A 88 88.47 32.00 44.12
C GLU A 88 89.76 31.16 44.21
N LYS A 89 90.41 30.89 43.07
CA LYS A 89 91.63 30.06 42.96
C LYS A 89 91.45 28.61 43.44
N LYS A 90 90.22 28.08 43.37
CA LYS A 90 89.87 26.68 43.68
C LYS A 90 89.89 25.82 42.41
N GLY A 91 91.07 25.58 41.84
CA GLY A 91 91.23 24.93 40.53
C GLY A 91 90.57 23.55 40.41
N ASN A 92 90.67 22.69 41.44
CA ASN A 92 90.06 21.36 41.45
C ASN A 92 88.52 21.41 41.39
N ASP A 93 87.91 22.34 42.14
CA ASP A 93 86.46 22.53 42.13
C ASP A 93 85.98 23.14 40.82
N ALA A 94 86.70 24.14 40.30
CA ALA A 94 86.41 24.75 39.01
C ALA A 94 86.44 23.72 37.87
N LEU A 95 87.46 22.85 37.85
CA LEU A 95 87.59 21.79 36.86
C LEU A 95 86.46 20.75 36.98
N ARG A 96 86.13 20.30 38.19
CA ARG A 96 85.04 19.36 38.44
C ARG A 96 83.69 19.93 37.99
N LEU A 97 83.41 21.18 38.35
CA LEU A 97 82.16 21.87 38.00
C LEU A 97 82.08 22.12 36.47
N ALA A 98 83.19 22.45 35.80
CA ALA A 98 83.23 22.59 34.34
C ALA A 98 82.95 21.26 33.61
N TYR A 99 83.48 20.14 34.10
CA TYR A 99 83.15 18.82 33.57
C TYR A 99 81.69 18.42 33.82
N GLN A 100 81.15 18.73 35.00
CA GLN A 100 79.72 18.54 35.30
C GLN A 100 78.85 19.39 34.36
N ALA A 101 79.19 20.66 34.16
CA ALA A 101 78.52 21.53 33.20
C ALA A 101 78.54 20.98 31.77
N THR A 102 79.69 20.45 31.33
CA THR A 102 79.83 19.80 30.01
C THR A 102 78.97 18.54 29.89
N ALA A 103 78.94 17.70 30.93
CA ALA A 103 78.15 16.47 30.95
C ALA A 103 76.65 16.77 30.93
N ASP A 104 76.20 17.73 31.74
CA ASP A 104 74.82 18.19 31.81
C ASP A 104 74.38 18.85 30.50
N ALA A 105 75.24 19.65 29.86
CA ALA A 105 74.97 20.26 28.57
C ALA A 105 74.82 19.21 27.45
N ARG A 106 75.70 18.19 27.43
CA ARG A 106 75.59 17.07 26.48
C ARG A 106 74.37 16.19 26.74
N LEU A 107 73.93 16.08 28.00
CA LEU A 107 72.69 15.39 28.36
C LEU A 107 71.48 16.19 27.87
N ALA A 108 71.43 17.49 28.16
CA ALA A 108 70.38 18.41 27.71
C ALA A 108 70.28 18.41 26.18
N HIS A 109 71.42 18.44 25.49
CA HIS A 109 71.47 18.39 24.04
C HIS A 109 70.85 17.10 23.48
N ARG A 110 71.26 15.93 24.00
CA ARG A 110 70.68 14.63 23.57
C ARG A 110 69.20 14.52 23.89
N HIS A 111 68.76 15.02 25.05
CA HIS A 111 67.36 15.01 25.43
C HIS A 111 66.53 15.88 24.49
N ALA A 112 66.97 17.10 24.20
CA ALA A 112 66.30 18.01 23.28
C ALA A 112 66.17 17.44 21.86
N ILE A 113 67.22 16.78 21.33
CA ILE A 113 67.15 16.05 20.05
C ILE A 113 66.06 14.97 20.10
N ASN A 114 66.04 14.16 21.16
CA ASN A 114 65.08 13.07 21.29
C ASN A 114 63.64 13.58 21.41
N VAL A 115 63.41 14.63 22.21
CA VAL A 115 62.08 15.25 22.35
C VAL A 115 61.62 15.82 21.01
N ASN A 116 62.47 16.56 20.29
CA ASN A 116 62.14 17.12 18.97
C ASN A 116 61.88 16.02 17.92
N LYS A 117 62.69 14.95 17.93
CA LYS A 117 62.47 13.81 17.03
C LYS A 117 61.14 13.10 17.32
N ASN A 118 60.84 12.88 18.60
CA ASN A 118 59.59 12.24 19.03
C ASN A 118 58.37 13.13 18.74
N SER A 119 58.47 14.45 18.91
CA SER A 119 57.36 15.36 18.59
C SER A 119 57.04 15.36 17.10
N LYS A 120 58.06 15.39 16.22
CA LYS A 120 57.88 15.26 14.75
C LYS A 120 57.28 13.93 14.35
N LEU A 121 57.72 12.83 14.97
CA LEU A 121 57.16 11.51 14.75
C LEU A 121 55.69 11.45 15.18
N ASN A 122 55.37 11.93 16.39
CA ASN A 122 54.00 11.98 16.89
C ASN A 122 53.09 12.83 16.00
N ALA A 123 53.55 14.01 15.55
CA ALA A 123 52.80 14.84 14.62
C ALA A 123 52.51 14.10 13.29
N THR A 124 53.49 13.36 12.77
CA THR A 124 53.32 12.54 11.55
C THR A 124 52.34 11.38 11.77
N ILE A 125 52.40 10.72 12.93
CA ILE A 125 51.47 9.65 13.30
C ILE A 125 50.05 10.19 13.38
N LEU A 126 49.83 11.29 14.09
CA LEU A 126 48.52 11.93 14.22
C LEU A 126 47.94 12.34 12.87
N GLN A 127 48.77 12.90 11.97
CA GLN A 127 48.34 13.24 10.61
C GLN A 127 47.91 11.99 9.83
N LYS A 128 48.66 10.89 9.93
CA LYS A 128 48.31 9.62 9.27
C LYS A 128 47.07 8.98 9.86
N GLU A 129 46.91 9.02 11.19
CA GLU A 129 45.71 8.51 11.88
C GLU A 129 44.46 9.28 11.47
N ALA A 130 44.54 10.61 11.37
CA ALA A 130 43.46 11.45 10.85
C ALA A 130 43.11 11.07 9.40
N GLY A 131 44.11 10.88 8.53
CA GLY A 131 43.88 10.44 7.15
C GLY A 131 43.25 9.05 7.05
N VAL A 132 43.65 8.11 7.90
CA VAL A 132 43.03 6.76 7.96
C VAL A 132 41.59 6.84 8.46
N ALA A 133 41.31 7.70 9.44
CA ALA A 133 39.95 7.90 9.95
C ALA A 133 39.03 8.48 8.85
N GLU A 134 39.50 9.47 8.10
CA GLU A 134 38.75 10.06 6.98
C GLU A 134 38.49 9.05 5.87
N LEU A 135 39.50 8.24 5.51
CA LEU A 135 39.34 7.18 4.50
C LEU A 135 38.35 6.10 4.94
N ARG A 136 38.37 5.70 6.21
CA ARG A 136 37.39 4.76 6.77
C ARG A 136 35.97 5.33 6.73
N GLN A 137 35.82 6.61 7.06
CA GLN A 137 34.52 7.27 6.98
C GLN A 137 34.00 7.29 5.54
N LYS A 138 34.83 7.69 4.58
CA LYS A 138 34.48 7.67 3.15
C LYS A 138 34.10 6.28 2.66
N LEU A 139 34.86 5.25 3.05
CA LEU A 139 34.56 3.86 2.70
C LEU A 139 33.20 3.42 3.27
N ASN A 140 32.93 3.69 4.54
CA ASN A 140 31.65 3.35 5.17
C ASN A 140 30.46 4.06 4.48
N THR A 141 30.63 5.34 4.10
CA THR A 141 29.60 6.07 3.35
C THR A 141 29.36 5.44 1.97
N GLN A 142 30.42 5.09 1.25
CA GLN A 142 30.31 4.42 -0.05
C GLN A 142 29.68 3.04 0.04
N GLU A 143 30.00 2.25 1.08
CA GLU A 143 29.37 0.95 1.32
C GLU A 143 27.87 1.10 1.60
N ALA A 144 27.48 2.11 2.39
CA ALA A 144 26.08 2.42 2.65
C ALA A 144 25.32 2.86 1.39
N GLU A 145 25.93 3.73 0.57
CA GLU A 145 25.36 4.12 -0.72
C GLU A 145 25.23 2.93 -1.68
N PHE A 146 26.24 2.07 -1.75
CA PHE A 146 26.20 0.87 -2.58
C PHE A 146 25.10 -0.10 -2.12
N ALA A 147 24.95 -0.30 -0.81
CA ALA A 147 23.87 -1.11 -0.25
C ALA A 147 22.48 -0.54 -0.60
N ARG A 148 22.33 0.79 -0.52
CA ARG A 148 21.10 1.49 -0.90
C ARG A 148 20.78 1.30 -2.38
N VAL A 149 21.74 1.57 -3.26
CA VAL A 149 21.56 1.41 -4.71
C VAL A 149 21.24 -0.04 -5.07
N LYS A 150 21.87 -1.01 -4.42
CA LYS A 150 21.55 -2.43 -4.62
C LYS A 150 20.11 -2.76 -4.23
N SER A 151 19.61 -2.21 -3.12
CA SER A 151 18.23 -2.37 -2.70
C SER A 151 17.26 -1.72 -3.68
N GLU A 152 17.55 -0.49 -4.14
CA GLU A 152 16.74 0.21 -5.14
C GLU A 152 16.66 -0.58 -6.46
N MET A 153 17.76 -1.18 -6.91
CA MET A 153 17.80 -2.02 -8.10
C MET A 153 16.95 -3.31 -7.94
N GLN A 154 16.93 -3.91 -6.75
CA GLN A 154 16.09 -5.08 -6.48
C GLN A 154 14.60 -4.71 -6.50
N THR A 155 14.23 -3.58 -5.90
CA THR A 155 12.86 -3.06 -5.95
C THR A 155 12.44 -2.75 -7.39
N ALA A 156 13.32 -2.13 -8.19
CA ALA A 156 13.06 -1.83 -9.59
C ALA A 156 12.84 -3.11 -10.43
N ARG A 157 13.64 -4.16 -10.21
CA ARG A 157 13.41 -5.47 -10.85
C ARG A 157 12.08 -6.09 -10.44
N GLY A 158 11.72 -6.03 -9.17
CA GLY A 158 10.41 -6.50 -8.71
C GLY A 158 9.24 -5.76 -9.38
N ALA A 159 9.39 -4.44 -9.59
CA ALA A 159 8.40 -3.64 -10.32
C ALA A 159 8.34 -4.01 -11.82
N GLU A 160 9.48 -4.28 -12.45
CA GLU A 160 9.57 -4.76 -13.84
C GLU A 160 8.86 -6.10 -14.03
N ASP A 161 9.05 -7.05 -13.12
CA ASP A 161 8.37 -8.35 -13.13
C ASP A 161 6.84 -8.20 -13.00
N GLN A 162 6.39 -7.31 -12.10
CA GLN A 162 4.97 -7.01 -11.94
C GLN A 162 4.36 -6.35 -13.18
N LEU A 163 5.06 -5.42 -13.80
CA LEU A 163 4.62 -4.78 -15.04
C LEU A 163 4.54 -5.80 -16.18
N THR A 164 5.52 -6.70 -16.28
CA THR A 164 5.53 -7.78 -17.27
C THR A 164 4.34 -8.72 -17.09
N GLN A 165 3.98 -9.06 -15.86
CA GLN A 165 2.76 -9.84 -15.57
C GLN A 165 1.49 -9.08 -16.00
N LYS A 166 1.37 -7.80 -15.63
CA LYS A 166 0.22 -6.97 -16.04
C LYS A 166 0.08 -6.88 -17.56
N ILE A 167 1.18 -6.78 -18.31
CA ILE A 167 1.16 -6.79 -19.77
C ILE A 167 0.59 -8.12 -20.30
N ARG A 168 1.03 -9.27 -19.77
CA ARG A 168 0.50 -10.58 -20.16
C ARG A 168 -1.00 -10.72 -19.88
N ASP A 169 -1.45 -10.24 -18.72
CA ASP A 169 -2.86 -10.27 -18.36
C ASP A 169 -3.70 -9.37 -19.28
N LEU A 170 -3.20 -8.17 -19.60
CA LEU A 170 -3.84 -7.26 -20.54
C LEU A 170 -3.91 -7.86 -21.95
N GLU A 171 -2.84 -8.50 -22.42
CA GLU A 171 -2.85 -9.21 -23.71
C GLU A 171 -3.88 -10.34 -23.73
N LYS A 172 -3.99 -11.11 -22.64
CA LYS A 172 -5.00 -12.17 -22.52
C LYS A 172 -6.41 -11.58 -22.57
N LYS A 173 -6.68 -10.53 -21.79
CA LYS A 173 -7.97 -9.85 -21.78
C LYS A 173 -8.31 -9.24 -23.14
N ASN A 174 -7.33 -8.73 -23.86
CA ASN A 174 -7.54 -8.19 -25.21
C ASN A 174 -7.89 -9.31 -26.22
N ARG A 175 -7.29 -10.50 -26.10
CA ARG A 175 -7.69 -11.67 -26.91
C ARG A 175 -9.12 -12.09 -26.60
N GLU A 176 -9.49 -12.17 -25.33
CA GLU A 176 -10.86 -12.50 -24.89
C GLU A 176 -11.87 -11.50 -25.45
N LEU A 177 -11.59 -10.19 -25.35
CA LEU A 177 -12.44 -9.14 -25.92
C LEU A 177 -12.57 -9.24 -27.43
N ASN A 178 -11.50 -9.58 -28.15
CA ASN A 178 -11.57 -9.78 -29.59
C ASN A 178 -12.46 -10.97 -29.98
N ILE A 179 -12.36 -12.09 -29.25
CA ILE A 179 -13.24 -13.26 -29.46
C ILE A 179 -14.70 -12.86 -29.21
N THR A 180 -14.97 -12.20 -28.09
CA THR A 180 -16.32 -11.73 -27.76
C THR A 180 -16.86 -10.76 -28.82
N ARG A 181 -16.04 -9.85 -29.34
CA ARG A 181 -16.42 -8.95 -30.44
C ARG A 181 -16.77 -9.72 -31.71
N GLU A 182 -15.99 -10.75 -32.04
CA GLU A 182 -16.27 -11.59 -33.21
C GLU A 182 -17.60 -12.34 -33.05
N ASP A 183 -17.87 -12.89 -31.86
CA ASP A 183 -19.12 -13.59 -31.57
C ASP A 183 -20.33 -12.64 -31.63
N TYR A 184 -20.22 -11.42 -31.09
CA TYR A 184 -21.26 -10.41 -31.27
C TYR A 184 -21.44 -10.01 -32.74
N GLY A 185 -20.36 -9.94 -33.51
CA GLY A 185 -20.42 -9.69 -34.95
C GLY A 185 -21.23 -10.77 -35.68
N LYS A 186 -21.03 -12.05 -35.33
CA LYS A 186 -21.80 -13.18 -35.87
C LYS A 186 -23.27 -13.09 -35.49
N GLN A 187 -23.59 -12.80 -34.23
CA GLN A 187 -24.97 -12.63 -33.77
C GLN A 187 -25.69 -11.50 -34.49
N VAL A 188 -25.02 -10.36 -34.71
CA VAL A 188 -25.57 -9.24 -35.46
C VAL A 188 -25.84 -9.62 -36.92
N ALA A 189 -24.92 -10.36 -37.57
CA ALA A 189 -25.12 -10.85 -38.93
C ALA A 189 -26.33 -11.79 -39.04
N GLU A 190 -26.49 -12.73 -38.10
CA GLU A 190 -27.63 -13.65 -38.04
C GLU A 190 -28.97 -12.93 -37.81
N LEU A 191 -28.96 -11.88 -36.99
CA LEU A 191 -30.13 -11.03 -36.78
C LEU A 191 -30.51 -10.26 -38.05
N PHE A 192 -29.53 -9.74 -38.80
CA PHE A 192 -29.79 -9.09 -40.08
C PHE A 192 -30.35 -10.05 -41.13
N GLU A 193 -29.84 -11.28 -41.20
CA GLU A 193 -30.37 -12.32 -42.09
C GLU A 193 -31.81 -12.70 -41.71
N THR A 194 -32.09 -12.84 -40.41
CA THR A 194 -33.44 -13.09 -39.91
C THR A 194 -34.40 -11.95 -40.25
N LEU A 195 -33.95 -10.70 -40.15
CA LEU A 195 -34.73 -9.53 -40.49
C LEU A 195 -35.07 -9.48 -41.99
N ASP A 196 -34.11 -9.81 -42.85
CA ASP A 196 -34.31 -9.85 -44.30
C ASP A 196 -35.29 -10.96 -44.72
N ASP A 197 -35.20 -12.16 -44.12
CA ASP A 197 -36.19 -13.24 -44.33
C ASP A 197 -37.59 -12.79 -43.90
N MET A 198 -37.71 -12.17 -42.72
CA MET A 198 -38.98 -11.64 -42.23
C MET A 198 -39.57 -10.59 -43.17
N GLN A 199 -38.76 -9.66 -43.66
CA GLN A 199 -39.20 -8.63 -44.60
C GLN A 199 -39.64 -9.24 -45.93
N THR A 200 -38.92 -10.25 -46.43
CA THR A 200 -39.27 -10.98 -47.65
C THR A 200 -40.59 -11.74 -47.48
N ARG A 201 -40.77 -12.42 -46.34
CA ARG A 201 -42.03 -13.10 -45.99
C ARG A 201 -43.19 -12.11 -45.88
N GLY A 202 -42.97 -10.94 -45.26
CA GLY A 202 -43.96 -9.87 -45.17
C GLY A 202 -44.44 -9.39 -46.54
N LYS A 203 -43.51 -9.15 -47.49
CA LYS A 203 -43.83 -8.76 -48.87
C LYS A 203 -44.63 -9.85 -49.61
N ARG A 204 -44.30 -11.13 -49.40
CA ARG A 204 -45.07 -12.26 -49.97
C ARG A 204 -46.48 -12.29 -49.40
N ALA A 205 -46.62 -12.16 -48.08
CA ALA A 205 -47.92 -12.14 -47.41
C ALA A 205 -48.79 -10.97 -47.88
N GLU A 206 -48.24 -9.75 -48.02
CA GLU A 206 -48.98 -8.61 -48.60
C GLU A 206 -49.48 -8.90 -50.01
N THR A 207 -48.67 -9.57 -50.83
CA THR A 207 -49.05 -9.94 -52.20
C THR A 207 -50.18 -10.96 -52.20
N GLU A 208 -50.11 -11.99 -51.34
CA GLU A 208 -51.18 -12.96 -51.15
C GLU A 208 -52.48 -12.29 -50.69
N ILE A 209 -52.41 -11.42 -49.67
CA ILE A 209 -53.56 -10.65 -49.17
C ILE A 209 -54.21 -9.84 -50.30
N ARG A 210 -53.41 -9.17 -51.13
CA ARG A 210 -53.91 -8.38 -52.27
C ARG A 210 -54.59 -9.28 -53.31
N ASN A 211 -54.06 -10.46 -53.58
CA ASN A 211 -54.66 -11.40 -54.53
C ASN A 211 -55.99 -11.96 -53.99
N TYR A 212 -56.04 -12.39 -52.73
CA TYR A 212 -57.27 -12.83 -52.09
C TYR A 212 -58.33 -11.72 -52.04
N GLY A 213 -57.93 -10.47 -51.77
CA GLY A 213 -58.85 -9.32 -51.84
C GLY A 213 -59.48 -9.13 -53.22
N LYS A 214 -58.72 -9.38 -54.30
CA LYS A 214 -59.25 -9.36 -55.68
C LYS A 214 -60.22 -10.52 -55.92
N GLU A 215 -59.91 -11.72 -55.43
CA GLU A 215 -60.78 -12.90 -55.56
C GLU A 215 -62.11 -12.69 -54.82
N ILE A 216 -62.08 -12.20 -53.58
CA ILE A 216 -63.28 -11.85 -52.81
C ILE A 216 -64.11 -10.81 -53.55
N SER A 217 -63.47 -9.80 -54.14
CA SER A 217 -64.18 -8.76 -54.92
C SER A 217 -64.84 -9.33 -56.17
N ALA A 218 -64.19 -10.27 -56.86
CA ALA A 218 -64.76 -10.96 -58.01
C ALA A 218 -65.95 -11.85 -57.60
N LEU A 219 -65.84 -12.58 -56.50
CA LEU A 219 -66.93 -13.40 -55.95
C LEU A 219 -68.12 -12.54 -55.51
N ARG A 220 -67.88 -11.39 -54.87
CA ARG A 220 -68.95 -10.43 -54.53
C ARG A 220 -69.71 -9.95 -55.77
N ARG A 221 -68.99 -9.60 -56.85
CA ARG A 221 -69.64 -9.20 -58.12
C ARG A 221 -70.49 -10.33 -58.71
N LYS A 222 -70.04 -11.58 -58.62
CA LYS A 222 -70.84 -12.75 -59.05
C LYS A 222 -72.10 -12.90 -58.20
N ILE A 223 -72.01 -12.71 -56.89
CA ILE A 223 -73.18 -12.71 -55.99
C ILE A 223 -74.14 -11.59 -56.36
N ASP A 224 -73.68 -10.37 -56.60
CA ASP A 224 -74.55 -9.25 -56.97
C ASP A 224 -75.31 -9.53 -58.29
N ILE A 225 -74.65 -10.18 -59.26
CA ILE A 225 -75.30 -10.63 -60.50
C ILE A 225 -76.33 -11.71 -60.21
N ALA A 226 -75.98 -12.72 -59.41
CA ALA A 226 -76.91 -13.79 -59.01
C ALA A 226 -78.11 -13.25 -58.23
N ASP A 227 -77.92 -12.32 -57.29
CA ASP A 227 -78.99 -11.68 -56.52
C ASP A 227 -79.91 -10.82 -57.41
N LYS A 228 -79.38 -10.19 -58.48
CA LYS A 228 -80.18 -9.53 -59.50
C LYS A 228 -81.00 -10.52 -60.33
N MET A 229 -80.39 -11.64 -60.76
CA MET A 229 -81.10 -12.71 -61.46
C MET A 229 -82.18 -13.38 -60.61
N VAL A 230 -81.98 -13.51 -59.29
CA VAL A 230 -83.00 -14.02 -58.35
C VAL A 230 -84.22 -13.08 -58.26
N LYS A 231 -84.03 -11.77 -58.48
CA LYS A 231 -85.10 -10.77 -58.50
C LYS A 231 -85.91 -10.76 -59.82
N GLU A 232 -85.37 -11.30 -60.91
CA GLU A 232 -86.02 -11.36 -62.23
C GLU A 232 -86.54 -12.80 -62.52
N GLU A 233 -87.85 -13.01 -62.33
CA GLU A 233 -88.73 -14.14 -62.73
C GLU A 233 -88.38 -15.64 -62.44
N GLY A 234 -89.27 -16.25 -61.64
CA GLY A 234 -89.91 -17.56 -61.90
C GLY A 234 -89.08 -18.84 -61.84
N TYR A 235 -88.37 -19.18 -62.92
CA TYR A 235 -87.78 -20.51 -63.12
C TYR A 235 -86.25 -20.54 -63.01
N GLN A 236 -85.55 -19.41 -63.08
CA GLN A 236 -84.11 -19.34 -62.80
C GLN A 236 -83.78 -19.28 -61.29
N LYS A 237 -84.79 -19.08 -60.44
CA LYS A 237 -84.64 -18.96 -58.98
C LYS A 237 -83.90 -20.13 -58.32
N ARG A 238 -84.18 -21.39 -58.68
CA ARG A 238 -83.57 -22.55 -57.99
C ARG A 238 -82.10 -22.75 -58.33
N ALA A 239 -81.70 -22.54 -59.58
CA ALA A 239 -80.30 -22.61 -60.00
C ALA A 239 -79.49 -21.43 -59.45
N ALA A 240 -80.05 -20.22 -59.49
CA ALA A 240 -79.39 -19.02 -58.96
C ALA A 240 -79.29 -19.02 -57.42
N ILE A 241 -80.28 -19.59 -56.70
CA ILE A 241 -80.20 -19.78 -55.24
C ILE A 241 -79.09 -20.80 -54.91
N ALA A 242 -79.01 -21.93 -55.62
CA ALA A 242 -77.96 -22.92 -55.40
C ALA A 242 -76.56 -22.37 -55.71
N GLU A 243 -76.42 -21.57 -56.78
CA GLU A 243 -75.16 -20.93 -57.14
C GLU A 243 -74.78 -19.85 -56.11
N ALA A 244 -75.72 -19.00 -55.68
CA ALA A 244 -75.51 -18.00 -54.64
C ALA A 244 -75.13 -18.63 -53.29
N GLU A 245 -75.75 -19.76 -52.91
CA GLU A 245 -75.39 -20.51 -51.70
C GLU A 245 -73.99 -21.14 -51.81
N SER A 246 -73.64 -21.69 -52.98
CA SER A 246 -72.29 -22.24 -53.22
C SER A 246 -71.20 -21.15 -53.15
N LEU A 247 -71.46 -19.97 -53.71
CA LEU A 247 -70.56 -18.83 -53.68
C LEU A 247 -70.44 -18.24 -52.27
N ARG A 248 -71.55 -18.16 -51.52
CA ARG A 248 -71.52 -17.77 -50.10
C ARG A 248 -70.73 -18.76 -49.25
N LYS A 249 -70.81 -20.05 -49.54
CA LYS A 249 -70.00 -21.09 -48.87
C LYS A 249 -68.52 -20.93 -49.18
N GLN A 250 -68.15 -20.73 -50.45
CA GLN A 250 -66.75 -20.48 -50.85
C GLN A 250 -66.18 -19.20 -50.23
N ILE A 251 -66.96 -18.12 -50.11
CA ILE A 251 -66.51 -16.90 -49.42
C ILE A 251 -66.27 -17.15 -47.93
N ARG A 252 -67.10 -17.94 -47.24
CA ARG A 252 -66.88 -18.27 -45.83
C ARG A 252 -65.62 -19.10 -45.65
N GLU A 253 -65.42 -20.13 -46.47
CA GLU A 253 -64.22 -20.97 -46.43
C GLU A 253 -62.94 -20.15 -46.72
N GLN A 254 -62.98 -19.25 -47.71
CA GLN A 254 -61.84 -18.35 -47.99
C GLN A 254 -61.61 -17.31 -46.89
N ALA A 255 -62.67 -16.77 -46.27
CA ALA A 255 -62.55 -15.86 -45.13
C ALA A 255 -62.00 -16.57 -43.88
N GLU A 256 -62.33 -17.85 -43.68
CA GLU A 256 -61.82 -18.68 -42.58
C GLU A 256 -60.33 -18.99 -42.78
N ILE A 257 -59.92 -19.38 -44.00
CA ILE A 257 -58.50 -19.54 -44.36
C ILE A 257 -57.73 -18.23 -44.21
N TYR A 258 -58.32 -17.09 -44.61
CA TYR A 258 -57.72 -15.76 -44.46
C TYR A 258 -57.52 -15.38 -42.99
N THR A 259 -58.52 -15.64 -42.15
CA THR A 259 -58.47 -15.37 -40.70
C THR A 259 -57.43 -16.26 -40.01
N GLN A 260 -57.34 -17.53 -40.44
CA GLN A 260 -56.36 -18.49 -39.92
C GLN A 260 -54.93 -18.12 -40.33
N LYS A 261 -54.70 -17.72 -41.59
CA LYS A 261 -53.40 -17.20 -42.05
C LYS A 261 -52.98 -15.88 -41.36
N LEU A 262 -53.93 -14.99 -41.06
CA LEU A 262 -53.68 -13.77 -40.27
C LEU A 262 -53.30 -14.10 -38.82
N ALA A 263 -53.96 -15.08 -38.21
CA ALA A 263 -53.63 -15.57 -36.87
C ALA A 263 -52.26 -16.27 -36.84
N GLU A 264 -51.94 -17.08 -37.86
CA GLU A 264 -50.63 -17.73 -38.03
C GLU A 264 -49.52 -16.70 -38.27
N ALA A 265 -49.75 -15.68 -39.10
CA ALA A 265 -48.79 -14.59 -39.33
C ALA A 265 -48.58 -13.69 -38.09
N GLY A 266 -49.60 -13.53 -37.24
CA GLY A 266 -49.52 -12.77 -36.00
C GLY A 266 -48.92 -13.55 -34.81
N GLN A 267 -49.01 -14.89 -34.79
CA GLN A 267 -48.56 -15.73 -33.68
C GLN A 267 -47.27 -16.51 -33.94
N GLN A 268 -46.93 -16.87 -35.17
CA GLN A 268 -45.74 -17.68 -35.46
C GLN A 268 -44.50 -16.83 -35.76
N GLY A 269 -43.85 -16.37 -34.70
CA GLY A 269 -42.46 -15.93 -34.77
C GLY A 269 -42.09 -14.96 -33.68
N VAL A 270 -42.82 -13.85 -33.55
CA VAL A 270 -42.38 -12.76 -32.68
C VAL A 270 -42.67 -13.07 -31.21
N ALA A 271 -43.87 -13.55 -30.87
CA ALA A 271 -44.22 -13.86 -29.47
C ALA A 271 -43.42 -15.06 -28.93
N ALA A 272 -43.22 -16.11 -29.74
CA ALA A 272 -42.42 -17.28 -29.35
C ALA A 272 -40.93 -16.96 -29.27
N LYS A 273 -40.35 -16.26 -30.27
CA LYS A 273 -38.93 -15.83 -30.20
C LYS A 273 -38.70 -14.78 -29.13
N HIS A 274 -39.64 -13.89 -28.86
CA HIS A 274 -39.56 -12.93 -27.75
C HIS A 274 -39.69 -13.63 -26.40
N ALA A 275 -40.60 -14.59 -26.26
CA ALA A 275 -40.70 -15.40 -25.04
C ALA A 275 -39.45 -16.26 -24.83
N GLU A 276 -38.86 -16.80 -25.90
CA GLU A 276 -37.63 -17.59 -25.85
C GLU A 276 -36.39 -16.72 -25.60
N PHE A 277 -36.32 -15.54 -26.19
CA PHE A 277 -35.31 -14.51 -25.89
C PHE A 277 -35.41 -14.04 -24.43
N LEU A 278 -36.61 -13.72 -23.94
CA LEU A 278 -36.83 -13.38 -22.54
C LEU A 278 -36.49 -14.56 -21.61
N LYS A 279 -36.75 -15.80 -22.03
CA LYS A 279 -36.39 -17.00 -21.27
C LYS A 279 -34.88 -17.21 -21.24
N GLN A 280 -34.19 -17.03 -22.37
CA GLN A 280 -32.72 -17.09 -22.45
C GLN A 280 -32.07 -15.96 -21.66
N GLN A 281 -32.60 -14.73 -21.75
CA GLN A 281 -32.12 -13.58 -20.99
C GLN A 281 -32.39 -13.77 -19.49
N ALA A 282 -33.55 -14.31 -19.11
CA ALA A 282 -33.83 -14.68 -17.73
C ALA A 282 -32.92 -15.81 -17.23
N GLN A 283 -32.60 -16.80 -18.08
CA GLN A 283 -31.67 -17.88 -17.75
C GLN A 283 -30.22 -17.37 -17.63
N ALA A 284 -29.77 -16.48 -18.51
CA ALA A 284 -28.45 -15.85 -18.44
C ALA A 284 -28.33 -14.94 -17.20
N SER A 285 -29.37 -14.16 -16.89
CA SER A 285 -29.43 -13.37 -15.66
C SER A 285 -29.45 -14.25 -14.41
N ARG A 286 -30.17 -15.38 -14.42
CA ARG A 286 -30.14 -16.36 -13.32
C ARG A 286 -28.76 -17.00 -13.17
N ALA A 287 -28.16 -17.47 -14.26
CA ALA A 287 -26.81 -18.04 -14.24
C ALA A 287 -25.74 -17.03 -13.77
N TYR A 288 -25.89 -15.75 -14.12
CA TYR A 288 -25.03 -14.67 -13.62
C TYR A 288 -25.23 -14.43 -12.12
N VAL A 289 -26.48 -14.41 -11.64
CA VAL A 289 -26.80 -14.31 -10.21
C VAL A 289 -26.25 -15.52 -9.43
N ASP A 290 -26.42 -16.73 -9.95
CA ASP A 290 -25.97 -18.00 -9.35
C ASP A 290 -24.44 -18.12 -9.35
N SER A 291 -23.75 -17.51 -10.33
CA SER A 291 -22.28 -17.48 -10.40
C SER A 291 -21.64 -16.56 -9.35
N LYS A 292 -22.43 -15.68 -8.73
CA LYS A 292 -21.96 -14.79 -7.69
C LYS A 292 -22.29 -15.38 -6.31
N PRO A 293 -21.42 -15.21 -5.30
CA PRO A 293 -21.75 -15.60 -3.94
C PRO A 293 -23.09 -14.95 -3.53
N PRO A 294 -23.99 -15.72 -2.87
CA PRO A 294 -25.25 -15.16 -2.40
C PRO A 294 -24.97 -14.00 -1.45
N LEU A 295 -25.65 -12.88 -1.70
CA LEU A 295 -25.47 -11.63 -0.94
C LEU A 295 -26.01 -11.74 0.48
N SER A 296 -27.10 -12.47 0.67
CA SER A 296 -27.68 -12.73 1.98
C SER A 296 -27.34 -14.16 2.42
N PRO A 297 -27.02 -14.39 3.69
CA PRO A 297 -26.99 -15.72 4.26
C PRO A 297 -28.31 -16.46 3.98
N ALA A 298 -28.24 -17.77 3.72
CA ALA A 298 -29.44 -18.56 3.46
C ALA A 298 -30.36 -18.56 4.70
N LYS A 299 -31.59 -18.08 4.54
CA LYS A 299 -32.60 -18.03 5.60
C LYS A 299 -33.37 -19.35 5.68
N THR A 300 -33.41 -19.94 6.85
CA THR A 300 -34.10 -21.20 7.16
C THR A 300 -35.48 -20.97 7.79
N GLY A 301 -35.76 -19.74 8.24
CA GLY A 301 -36.99 -19.38 8.96
C GLY A 301 -37.05 -19.92 10.38
N ARG A 302 -35.93 -20.42 10.92
CA ARG A 302 -35.83 -20.99 12.27
C ARG A 302 -35.01 -20.06 13.14
N THR A 303 -35.38 -19.92 14.42
CA THR A 303 -34.62 -19.13 15.39
C THR A 303 -34.35 -19.91 16.66
N LEU A 304 -33.21 -19.59 17.31
CA LEU A 304 -32.82 -20.08 18.63
C LEU A 304 -33.09 -19.02 19.72
N LEU A 305 -33.54 -17.83 19.36
CA LEU A 305 -33.80 -16.74 20.28
C LEU A 305 -35.12 -16.95 21.04
N SER A 306 -35.10 -16.66 22.34
CA SER A 306 -36.31 -16.60 23.16
C SER A 306 -37.15 -15.35 22.82
N THR A 307 -38.42 -15.35 23.22
CA THR A 307 -39.30 -14.19 23.06
C THR A 307 -38.73 -12.92 23.71
N GLU A 308 -38.09 -13.06 24.89
CA GLU A 308 -37.43 -11.96 25.60
C GLU A 308 -36.22 -11.42 24.83
N GLN A 309 -35.40 -12.31 24.28
CA GLN A 309 -34.27 -11.93 23.43
C GLN A 309 -34.74 -11.24 22.15
N ILE A 310 -35.81 -11.73 21.51
CA ILE A 310 -36.39 -11.08 20.33
C ILE A 310 -36.87 -9.67 20.68
N ALA A 311 -37.56 -9.49 21.82
CA ALA A 311 -38.01 -8.17 22.25
C ALA A 311 -36.84 -7.22 22.54
N ALA A 312 -35.80 -7.69 23.24
CA ALA A 312 -34.59 -6.91 23.52
C ALA A 312 -33.84 -6.54 22.23
N GLY A 313 -33.72 -7.47 21.28
CA GLY A 313 -33.14 -7.23 19.96
C GLY A 313 -33.91 -6.17 19.17
N LYS A 314 -35.26 -6.20 19.21
CA LYS A 314 -36.09 -5.17 18.55
C LYS A 314 -35.85 -3.78 19.13
N VAL A 315 -35.72 -3.67 20.45
CA VAL A 315 -35.40 -2.41 21.13
C VAL A 315 -34.03 -1.90 20.71
N ALA A 316 -33.02 -2.80 20.64
CA ALA A 316 -31.68 -2.43 20.21
C ALA A 316 -31.64 -1.96 18.74
N LEU A 317 -32.38 -2.59 17.82
CA LEU A 317 -32.54 -2.12 16.44
C LEU A 317 -33.20 -0.74 16.40
N SER A 318 -34.24 -0.53 17.19
CA SER A 318 -34.92 0.77 17.27
C SER A 318 -33.98 1.87 17.78
N ASN A 319 -33.11 1.58 18.75
CA ASN A 319 -32.13 2.53 19.28
C ASN A 319 -31.05 2.86 18.25
N TRP A 320 -30.57 1.84 17.53
CA TRP A 320 -29.63 2.00 16.43
C TRP A 320 -30.18 2.89 15.31
N GLU A 321 -31.45 2.69 14.94
CA GLU A 321 -32.13 3.52 13.93
C GLU A 321 -32.38 4.94 14.45
N ALA A 322 -32.81 5.10 15.71
CA ALA A 322 -32.99 6.42 16.30
C ALA A 322 -31.68 7.23 16.34
N ALA A 323 -30.54 6.56 16.56
CA ALA A 323 -29.22 7.19 16.48
C ALA A 323 -28.89 7.68 15.06
N TRP A 324 -29.28 6.93 14.03
CA TRP A 324 -29.16 7.37 12.63
C TRP A 324 -30.04 8.59 12.34
N GLN A 325 -31.32 8.52 12.71
CA GLN A 325 -32.29 9.60 12.47
C GLN A 325 -31.91 10.91 13.20
N SER A 326 -31.31 10.80 14.38
CA SER A 326 -30.80 11.95 15.14
C SER A 326 -29.42 12.44 14.67
N LYS A 327 -28.87 11.88 13.59
CA LYS A 327 -27.53 12.15 13.06
C LYS A 327 -26.40 11.94 14.07
N ASN A 328 -26.62 11.10 15.08
CA ASN A 328 -25.61 10.74 16.07
C ASN A 328 -24.83 9.49 15.62
N LEU A 329 -23.92 9.69 14.68
CA LEU A 329 -23.13 8.61 14.09
C LEU A 329 -22.27 7.86 15.11
N ASN A 330 -21.81 8.51 16.17
CA ASN A 330 -21.03 7.84 17.23
C ASN A 330 -21.86 6.78 17.95
N VAL A 331 -23.10 7.10 18.32
CA VAL A 331 -24.03 6.14 18.96
C VAL A 331 -24.46 5.07 17.95
N HIS A 332 -24.73 5.45 16.70
CA HIS A 332 -25.08 4.50 15.64
C HIS A 332 -23.97 3.46 15.42
N LEU A 333 -22.71 3.90 15.30
CA LEU A 333 -21.53 3.05 15.08
C LEU A 333 -21.18 2.18 16.30
N ALA A 334 -21.63 2.54 17.51
CA ALA A 334 -21.41 1.74 18.72
C ALA A 334 -22.15 0.40 18.70
N HIS A 335 -23.19 0.27 17.88
CA HIS A 335 -23.92 -0.99 17.68
C HIS A 335 -23.20 -1.96 16.75
N TYR A 336 -22.16 -1.56 16.02
CA TYR A 336 -21.44 -2.46 15.12
C TYR A 336 -20.30 -3.18 15.82
N GLU A 337 -20.04 -4.42 15.42
CA GLU A 337 -18.83 -5.14 15.78
C GLU A 337 -17.57 -4.49 15.21
N HIS A 338 -16.43 -4.71 15.87
CA HIS A 338 -15.17 -4.08 15.48
C HIS A 338 -14.68 -4.52 14.09
N ASN A 339 -14.93 -5.77 13.72
CA ASN A 339 -14.53 -6.43 12.49
C ASN A 339 -15.68 -6.61 11.48
N ILE A 340 -16.72 -5.78 11.57
CA ILE A 340 -17.84 -5.79 10.62
C ILE A 340 -17.34 -5.66 9.18
N VAL A 341 -17.93 -6.46 8.30
CA VAL A 341 -17.83 -6.30 6.84
C VAL A 341 -19.24 -6.13 6.30
N VAL A 342 -19.45 -5.06 5.55
CA VAL A 342 -20.73 -4.76 4.90
C VAL A 342 -20.63 -5.06 3.42
N ASP A 343 -21.56 -5.86 2.91
CA ASP A 343 -21.65 -6.17 1.49
C ASP A 343 -22.46 -5.06 0.79
N LYS A 344 -21.79 -4.25 -0.03
CA LYS A 344 -22.38 -3.09 -0.71
C LYS A 344 -22.58 -3.40 -2.19
N VAL A 345 -23.81 -3.19 -2.67
CA VAL A 345 -24.19 -3.29 -4.08
C VAL A 345 -24.75 -1.95 -4.53
N VAL A 346 -24.14 -1.38 -5.57
CA VAL A 346 -24.65 -0.17 -6.24
C VAL A 346 -25.18 -0.55 -7.61
N ILE A 347 -26.39 -0.09 -7.91
CA ILE A 347 -27.13 -0.42 -9.13
C ILE A 347 -27.43 0.89 -9.85
N TYR A 348 -26.83 1.05 -11.02
CA TYR A 348 -26.99 2.22 -11.89
C TYR A 348 -27.07 1.77 -13.35
N GLU A 349 -28.07 2.23 -14.10
CA GLU A 349 -28.28 1.88 -15.53
C GLU A 349 -28.19 0.37 -15.83
N SER A 350 -28.82 -0.44 -14.97
CA SER A 350 -28.82 -1.91 -15.05
C SER A 350 -27.43 -2.58 -14.90
N LYS A 351 -26.42 -1.84 -14.41
CA LYS A 351 -25.11 -2.39 -14.01
C LYS A 351 -25.08 -2.54 -12.49
N GLU A 352 -24.53 -3.67 -12.03
CA GLU A 352 -24.27 -3.92 -10.62
C GLU A 352 -22.77 -3.78 -10.33
N ASP A 353 -22.41 -2.92 -9.40
CA ASP A 353 -21.09 -2.91 -8.77
C ASP A 353 -21.18 -3.49 -7.36
N ARG A 354 -20.35 -4.50 -7.06
CA ARG A 354 -20.34 -5.20 -5.78
C ARG A 354 -19.01 -4.99 -5.10
N SER A 355 -19.06 -4.51 -3.86
CA SER A 355 -17.88 -4.26 -3.03
C SER A 355 -18.14 -4.72 -1.60
N LYS A 356 -17.05 -4.96 -0.86
CA LYS A 356 -17.10 -5.18 0.57
C LYS A 356 -16.44 -3.99 1.25
N ILE A 357 -17.15 -3.39 2.20
CA ILE A 357 -16.64 -2.25 2.94
C ILE A 357 -16.34 -2.67 4.39
N ASP A 358 -15.16 -2.29 4.86
CA ASP A 358 -14.75 -2.50 6.25
C ASP A 358 -15.34 -1.42 7.17
N ARG A 359 -15.05 -1.51 8.48
CA ARG A 359 -15.57 -0.57 9.47
C ARG A 359 -15.18 0.90 9.22
N GLN A 360 -13.96 1.18 8.74
CA GLN A 360 -13.52 2.55 8.48
C GLN A 360 -14.24 3.12 7.25
N GLN A 361 -14.38 2.30 6.21
CA GLN A 361 -15.10 2.65 5.00
C GLN A 361 -16.60 2.84 5.28
N LEU A 362 -17.21 1.96 6.09
CA LEU A 362 -18.58 2.09 6.58
C LEU A 362 -18.82 3.42 7.27
N GLU A 363 -17.93 3.83 8.18
CA GLU A 363 -18.04 5.12 8.87
C GLU A 363 -17.98 6.29 7.88
N SER A 364 -17.04 6.26 6.93
CA SER A 364 -16.92 7.30 5.90
C SER A 364 -18.16 7.40 5.03
N GLU A 365 -18.70 6.26 4.59
CA GLU A 365 -19.89 6.17 3.74
C GLU A 365 -21.14 6.65 4.49
N LEU A 366 -21.33 6.23 5.75
CA LEU A 366 -22.45 6.68 6.59
C LEU A 366 -22.36 8.19 6.86
N ARG A 367 -21.16 8.74 7.06
CA ARG A 367 -20.95 10.20 7.16
C ARG A 367 -21.45 10.91 5.92
N GLN A 368 -21.02 10.48 4.73
CA GLN A 368 -21.46 11.05 3.45
C GLN A 368 -22.97 10.89 3.23
N MET A 369 -23.54 9.73 3.56
CA MET A 369 -24.98 9.50 3.44
C MET A 369 -25.79 10.40 4.38
N SER A 370 -25.27 10.70 5.58
CA SER A 370 -25.93 11.54 6.59
C SER A 370 -26.00 13.03 6.24
N GLU A 371 -25.19 13.48 5.28
CA GLU A 371 -25.25 14.84 4.72
C GLU A 371 -26.59 15.10 4.02
N HIS A 372 -27.27 14.03 3.60
CA HIS A 372 -28.51 14.10 2.86
C HIS A 372 -29.67 13.57 3.68
N THR A 373 -30.87 14.12 3.46
CA THR A 373 -32.09 13.64 4.12
C THR A 373 -32.62 12.39 3.41
N TRP A 374 -32.60 11.27 4.12
CA TRP A 374 -33.20 10.01 3.67
C TRP A 374 -34.55 9.80 4.34
N ARG A 375 -35.58 9.54 3.54
CA ARG A 375 -36.92 9.21 4.03
C ARG A 375 -37.03 7.70 4.19
N ASN A 376 -37.45 7.24 5.37
CA ASN A 376 -37.81 5.84 5.56
C ASN A 376 -39.14 5.55 4.83
N VAL A 377 -39.12 4.57 3.93
CA VAL A 377 -40.26 4.12 3.12
C VAL A 377 -40.90 2.89 3.74
N LYS A 378 -40.07 1.91 4.13
CA LYS A 378 -40.51 0.64 4.69
C LYS A 378 -39.48 0.10 5.67
N THR A 379 -39.95 -0.54 6.73
CA THR A 379 -39.09 -1.30 7.64
C THR A 379 -39.78 -2.60 8.00
N ASP A 380 -39.11 -3.72 7.73
CA ASP A 380 -39.52 -5.05 8.15
C ASP A 380 -38.54 -5.58 9.20
N THR A 381 -39.02 -6.49 10.06
CA THR A 381 -38.18 -7.17 11.05
C THR A 381 -38.41 -8.66 10.99
N GLU A 382 -37.32 -9.40 10.89
CA GLU A 382 -37.28 -10.85 10.80
C GLU A 382 -36.38 -11.41 11.90
N VAL A 383 -36.46 -12.72 12.12
CA VAL A 383 -35.60 -13.43 13.07
C VAL A 383 -35.09 -14.70 12.40
N GLU A 384 -33.78 -14.92 12.47
CA GLU A 384 -33.10 -16.06 11.85
C GLU A 384 -31.95 -16.52 12.74
N SER A 385 -31.90 -17.81 13.05
CA SER A 385 -30.92 -18.39 13.97
C SER A 385 -30.83 -17.58 15.28
N GLU A 386 -29.66 -17.06 15.61
CA GLU A 386 -29.37 -16.21 16.78
C GLU A 386 -29.43 -14.71 16.47
N SER A 387 -29.90 -14.32 15.28
CA SER A 387 -29.94 -12.94 14.82
C SER A 387 -31.37 -12.40 14.73
N ILE A 388 -31.52 -11.13 15.10
CA ILE A 388 -32.62 -10.30 14.66
C ILE A 388 -32.20 -9.51 13.43
N ILE A 389 -33.07 -9.44 12.43
CA ILE A 389 -32.78 -8.83 11.14
C ILE A 389 -33.73 -7.66 10.93
N SER A 390 -33.19 -6.48 10.60
CA SER A 390 -33.98 -5.36 10.09
C SER A 390 -33.77 -5.19 8.60
N VAL A 391 -34.85 -5.11 7.83
CA VAL A 391 -34.80 -4.74 6.41
C VAL A 391 -35.43 -3.37 6.26
N GLN A 392 -34.63 -2.35 5.96
CA GLN A 392 -35.07 -0.98 5.81
C GLN A 392 -34.96 -0.55 4.35
N GLN A 393 -35.99 0.10 3.83
CA GLN A 393 -35.96 0.78 2.54
C GLN A 393 -36.06 2.28 2.78
N MET A 394 -35.06 3.01 2.31
CA MET A 394 -34.98 4.46 2.40
C MET A 394 -34.95 5.08 1.00
N SER A 395 -35.52 6.26 0.82
CA SER A 395 -35.49 6.99 -0.44
C SER A 395 -35.00 8.42 -0.26
N ARG A 396 -34.35 8.93 -1.30
CA ARG A 396 -33.90 10.32 -1.40
C ARG A 396 -34.16 10.85 -2.79
N LEU A 397 -34.78 12.03 -2.89
CA LEU A 397 -34.94 12.75 -4.15
C LEU A 397 -33.57 13.26 -4.66
N VAL A 398 -33.24 12.99 -5.92
CA VAL A 398 -32.00 13.41 -6.57
C VAL A 398 -32.27 14.42 -7.68
N VAL A 399 -33.27 14.15 -8.51
CA VAL A 399 -33.69 15.06 -9.59
C VAL A 399 -35.18 15.32 -9.45
N PRO A 400 -35.62 16.56 -9.18
CA PRO A 400 -37.04 16.89 -9.18
C PRO A 400 -37.61 16.77 -10.60
N ALA A 401 -38.89 16.44 -10.71
CA ALA A 401 -39.59 16.51 -11.99
C ALA A 401 -39.53 17.95 -12.51
N ALA A 402 -39.05 18.13 -13.75
CA ALA A 402 -38.94 19.44 -14.37
C ALA A 402 -40.31 20.02 -14.79
N ASP A 403 -41.25 19.14 -15.16
CA ASP A 403 -42.62 19.46 -15.55
C ASP A 403 -43.54 18.24 -15.32
N GLU A 404 -44.82 18.36 -15.70
CA GLU A 404 -45.86 17.33 -15.54
C GLU A 404 -45.59 16.04 -16.33
N ASN A 405 -44.69 16.07 -17.33
CA ASN A 405 -44.33 14.93 -18.17
C ASN A 405 -42.98 14.29 -17.77
N ALA A 406 -42.23 14.93 -16.88
CA ALA A 406 -40.94 14.43 -16.39
C ALA A 406 -41.10 13.62 -15.09
N THR A 407 -40.40 12.49 -14.97
CA THR A 407 -40.40 11.71 -13.73
C THR A 407 -39.28 12.16 -12.81
N ALA A 408 -39.60 12.41 -11.55
CA ALA A 408 -38.61 12.65 -10.52
C ALA A 408 -37.73 11.41 -10.32
N LEU A 409 -36.43 11.61 -10.13
CA LEU A 409 -35.46 10.54 -9.90
C LEU A 409 -35.03 10.51 -8.45
N TYR A 410 -34.96 9.30 -7.91
CA TYR A 410 -34.63 9.00 -6.54
C TYR A 410 -33.43 8.07 -6.46
N ASN A 411 -32.73 8.13 -5.32
CA ASN A 411 -31.89 7.03 -4.88
C ASN A 411 -32.67 6.23 -3.84
N ILE A 412 -32.67 4.91 -3.98
CA ILE A 412 -33.26 3.98 -3.01
C ILE A 412 -32.13 3.21 -2.33
N TRP A 413 -32.12 3.20 -1.01
CA TRP A 413 -31.17 2.45 -0.22
C TRP A 413 -31.90 1.41 0.61
N ILE A 414 -31.64 0.14 0.32
CA ILE A 414 -32.14 -0.99 1.09
C ILE A 414 -31.01 -1.51 1.97
N ARG A 415 -31.28 -1.61 3.27
CA ARG A 415 -30.36 -2.11 4.28
C ARG A 415 -30.93 -3.38 4.88
N GLU A 416 -30.16 -4.45 4.88
CA GLU A 416 -30.47 -5.66 5.63
C GLU A 416 -29.43 -5.82 6.74
N VAL A 417 -29.85 -5.66 7.99
CA VAL A 417 -28.97 -5.50 9.15
C VAL A 417 -29.17 -6.68 10.07
N TRP A 418 -28.11 -7.44 10.33
CA TRP A 418 -28.13 -8.63 11.16
C TRP A 418 -27.46 -8.33 12.50
N MET A 419 -28.25 -8.47 13.57
CA MET A 419 -27.81 -8.15 14.92
C MET A 419 -27.99 -9.36 15.82
N HIS A 420 -26.97 -9.70 16.59
CA HIS A 420 -27.01 -10.79 17.57
C HIS A 420 -26.49 -10.33 18.92
N GLN A 421 -26.69 -11.16 19.93
CA GLN A 421 -26.32 -10.84 21.31
C GLN A 421 -24.88 -11.27 21.61
N ILE A 422 -24.02 -10.31 21.99
CA ILE A 422 -22.67 -10.54 22.50
C ILE A 422 -22.60 -10.10 23.95
N GLY A 423 -22.59 -11.08 24.87
CA GLY A 423 -22.70 -10.81 26.30
C GLY A 423 -24.03 -10.13 26.63
N ASN A 424 -23.98 -8.92 27.17
CA ASN A 424 -25.17 -8.13 27.51
C ASN A 424 -25.57 -7.14 26.41
N ASP A 425 -24.78 -7.01 25.35
CA ASP A 425 -24.99 -6.04 24.28
C ASP A 425 -25.50 -6.72 23.00
N TRP A 426 -26.30 -5.99 22.22
CA TRP A 426 -26.66 -6.39 20.88
C TRP A 426 -25.75 -5.69 19.87
N LYS A 427 -25.11 -6.48 19.01
CA LYS A 427 -24.14 -5.99 18.03
C LYS A 427 -24.48 -6.44 16.61
N ILE A 428 -24.27 -5.54 15.66
CA ILE A 428 -24.41 -5.78 14.22
C ILE A 428 -23.13 -6.45 13.76
N HIS A 429 -23.27 -7.69 13.31
CA HIS A 429 -22.16 -8.54 12.85
C HIS A 429 -22.13 -8.67 11.32
N HIS A 430 -23.25 -8.35 10.67
CA HIS A 430 -23.36 -8.37 9.22
C HIS A 430 -24.41 -7.35 8.74
N GLU A 431 -24.11 -6.63 7.66
CA GLU A 431 -25.05 -5.74 7.01
C GLU A 431 -24.88 -5.82 5.48
N ILE A 432 -25.98 -5.67 4.76
CA ILE A 432 -26.01 -5.66 3.30
C ILE A 432 -26.67 -4.38 2.84
N TRP A 433 -26.01 -3.67 1.91
CA TRP A 433 -26.55 -2.48 1.28
C TRP A 433 -26.86 -2.74 -0.18
N LYS A 434 -28.07 -2.39 -0.61
CA LYS A 434 -28.46 -2.33 -2.02
C LYS A 434 -28.89 -0.90 -2.32
N ILE A 435 -28.10 -0.21 -3.12
CA ILE A 435 -28.31 1.19 -3.48
C ILE A 435 -28.69 1.24 -4.95
N PHE A 436 -29.90 1.69 -5.24
CA PHE A 436 -30.38 1.97 -6.58
C PHE A 436 -30.26 3.46 -6.83
N GLU A 437 -29.54 3.84 -7.87
CA GLU A 437 -29.33 5.25 -8.22
C GLU A 437 -30.20 5.67 -9.40
N ASN A 438 -30.71 6.90 -9.33
CA ASN A 438 -31.48 7.53 -10.42
C ASN A 438 -32.69 6.71 -10.90
N VAL A 439 -33.46 6.16 -9.97
CA VAL A 439 -34.68 5.40 -10.27
C VAL A 439 -35.93 6.29 -10.21
N PRO A 440 -36.92 6.08 -11.11
CA PRO A 440 -38.23 6.71 -11.01
C PRO A 440 -38.96 6.37 -9.70
N ASP A 441 -39.80 7.29 -9.22
CA ASP A 441 -40.84 6.96 -8.22
C ASP A 441 -41.85 6.00 -8.89
N PHE A 442 -42.01 4.78 -8.36
CA PHE A 442 -42.96 3.78 -8.86
C PHE A 442 -44.06 3.50 -7.83
#